data_AF-A0A0F9GF49-F1
#
_entry.id   AF-A0A0F9GF49-F1
#
_cell.length_a   1.000
_cell.length_b   1.000
_cell.length_c   1.000
_cell.angle_alpha   90.00
_cell.angle_beta   90.00
_cell.angle_gamma   90.00
#
_symmetry.space_group_name_H-M   'P 1'
#
loop_
_entity.id
_entity.type
_entity.pdbx_description
1 polymer ?
#
loop_
_entity_poly.entity_id
_entity_poly.type
_entity_poly.pdbx_seq_one_letter_code
_entity_poly.pdbx_strand_id
1 'polypeptide(L)' 'MSENKEEYTWDNWCLKKLKELGKLTLTEWAIAMDYKFSGSMDNIAKQNKDKLKITKTSTGRVRLY' A
#
# COMPACT_ATOMS: atom_id res chain seq x y z
N MET A 1 19.32 -22.27 -2.34
CA MET A 1 18.72 -20.97 -2.00
C MET A 1 17.66 -20.70 -3.05
N SER A 2 16.39 -20.79 -2.68
CA SER A 2 15.32 -20.50 -3.64
C SER A 2 15.26 -18.98 -3.81
N GLU A 3 15.74 -18.49 -4.94
CA GLU A 3 15.44 -17.13 -5.39
C GLU A 3 13.92 -16.99 -5.41
N ASN A 4 13.36 -16.29 -4.42
CA ASN A 4 11.98 -15.86 -4.46
C ASN A 4 11.87 -14.93 -5.68
N LYS A 5 11.50 -15.48 -6.83
CA LYS A 5 10.90 -14.70 -7.91
C LYS A 5 9.59 -14.19 -7.34
N GLU A 6 9.62 -13.02 -6.68
CA GLU A 6 8.41 -12.27 -6.45
C GLU A 6 7.73 -12.12 -7.81
N GLU A 7 6.59 -12.80 -8.00
CA GLU A 7 5.82 -12.67 -9.22
C GLU A 7 5.52 -11.18 -9.42
N TYR A 8 5.84 -10.66 -10.60
CA TYR A 8 5.60 -9.28 -10.94
C TYR A 8 4.09 -9.08 -11.13
N THR A 9 3.40 -8.79 -10.03
CA THR A 9 1.99 -8.42 -10.01
C THR A 9 1.84 -6.92 -9.78
N TRP A 10 0.72 -6.37 -10.23
CA TRP A 10 0.38 -4.97 -9.99
C TRP A 10 0.37 -4.63 -8.49
N ASP A 11 -0.16 -5.53 -7.67
CA ASP A 11 -0.17 -5.40 -6.21
C ASP A 11 1.24 -5.31 -5.64
N ASN A 12 2.15 -6.20 -6.05
CA ASN A 12 3.53 -6.18 -5.57
C ASN A 12 4.25 -4.89 -5.99
N TRP A 13 3.99 -4.38 -7.21
CA TRP A 13 4.49 -3.07 -7.63
C TRP A 13 3.97 -1.94 -6.74
N CYS A 14 2.67 -1.93 -6.43
CA CYS A 14 2.05 -0.94 -5.56
C CYS A 14 2.61 -0.98 -4.14
N LEU A 15 2.79 -2.18 -3.57
CA LEU A 15 3.38 -2.38 -2.24
C LEU A 15 4.84 -1.91 -2.20
N LYS A 16 5.63 -2.21 -3.25
CA LYS A 16 7.00 -1.71 -3.37
C LYS A 16 7.04 -0.18 -3.41
N LYS A 17 6.13 0.44 -4.16
CA LYS A 17 6.00 1.91 -4.19
C LYS A 17 5.61 2.49 -2.84
N LEU A 18 4.66 1.89 -2.14
CA LEU A 18 4.30 2.30 -0.77
C LEU A 18 5.51 2.22 0.17
N LYS A 19 6.32 1.16 0.08
CA LYS A 19 7.54 1.00 0.88
C LYS A 19 8.59 2.10 0.58
N GLU A 20 8.73 2.50 -0.69
CA GLU A 20 9.61 3.60 -1.12
C GLU A 20 9.12 4.96 -0.59
N LEU A 21 7.80 5.19 -0.61
CA LEU A 21 7.16 6.43 -0.15
C LEU A 21 7.06 6.53 1.38
N GLY A 22 7.04 5.38 2.06
CA GLY A 22 6.87 5.27 3.49
C GLY A 22 5.42 5.37 3.94
N LYS A 23 5.23 5.88 5.16
CA LYS A 23 3.96 5.77 5.88
C LYS A 23 2.92 6.78 5.37
N LEU A 24 1.91 6.32 4.64
CA LEU A 24 0.89 7.16 3.99
C LEU A 24 -0.55 6.75 4.35
N THR A 25 -1.49 7.68 4.24
CA THR A 25 -2.92 7.36 4.15
C THR A 25 -3.26 6.78 2.77
N LEU A 26 -4.41 6.11 2.63
CA LEU A 26 -4.89 5.59 1.34
C LEU A 26 -4.99 6.68 0.26
N THR A 27 -5.42 7.89 0.63
CA THR A 27 -5.54 9.02 -0.30
C THR A 27 -4.17 9.54 -0.72
N GLU A 28 -3.23 9.71 0.21
CA GLU A 28 -1.86 10.12 -0.12
C GLU A 28 -1.16 9.08 -1.01
N TRP A 29 -1.37 7.79 -0.73
CA TRP A 29 -0.84 6.71 -1.57
C TRP A 29 -1.45 6.74 -2.98
N ALA A 30 -2.76 6.95 -3.11
CA ALA A 30 -3.41 7.08 -4.40
C ALA A 30 -2.88 8.27 -5.20
N ILE A 31 -2.72 9.44 -4.57
CA ILE A 31 -2.15 10.64 -5.22
C ILE A 31 -0.72 10.37 -5.69
N ALA A 32 0.11 9.73 -4.86
CA ALA A 32 1.49 9.40 -5.22
C ALA A 32 1.60 8.41 -6.39
N MET A 33 0.51 7.69 -6.66
CA MET A 33 0.39 6.70 -7.73
C MET A 33 -0.44 7.23 -8.93
N ASP A 34 -0.73 8.53 -8.94
CA ASP A 34 -1.56 9.22 -9.95
C ASP A 34 -2.99 8.67 -10.10
N TYR A 35 -3.54 8.13 -9.02
CA TYR A 35 -4.94 7.70 -8.96
C TYR A 35 -5.85 8.81 -8.44
N LYS A 36 -6.94 9.03 -9.17
CA LYS A 36 -8.01 9.97 -8.79
C LYS A 36 -8.75 9.57 -7.51
N PHE A 37 -8.81 8.27 -7.19
CA PHE A 37 -9.59 7.74 -6.07
C PHE A 37 -8.79 6.72 -5.28
N SER A 38 -8.98 6.73 -3.95
CA SER A 38 -8.32 5.80 -3.03
C SER A 38 -8.90 4.38 -3.04
N GLY A 39 -10.03 4.14 -3.72
CA GLY A 39 -10.67 2.83 -3.78
C GLY A 39 -9.78 1.73 -4.34
N SER A 40 -8.96 2.04 -5.35
CA SER A 40 -7.98 1.09 -5.90
C SER A 40 -6.94 0.70 -4.86
N MET A 41 -6.44 1.67 -4.09
CA MET A 41 -5.47 1.43 -3.02
C MET A 41 -6.10 0.67 -1.84
N ASP A 42 -7.38 0.91 -1.55
CA ASP A 42 -8.11 0.19 -0.51
C ASP A 42 -8.27 -1.30 -0.85
N ASN A 43 -8.56 -1.63 -2.11
CA ASN A 43 -8.61 -3.02 -2.56
C ASN A 43 -7.25 -3.72 -2.43
N ILE A 44 -6.17 -3.07 -2.88
CA ILE A 44 -4.81 -3.62 -2.74
C ILE A 44 -4.46 -3.80 -1.25
N ALA A 45 -4.77 -2.82 -0.41
CA ALA A 45 -4.54 -2.90 1.02
C ALA A 45 -5.33 -4.03 1.68
N LYS A 46 -6.57 -4.28 1.24
CA LYS A 46 -7.42 -5.37 1.74
C LYS A 46 -6.91 -6.75 1.34
N GLN A 47 -6.45 -6.89 0.10
CA GLN A 47 -5.92 -8.15 -0.44
C GLN A 47 -4.54 -8.51 0.14
N ASN A 48 -3.77 -7.51 0.58
CA ASN A 48 -2.41 -7.68 1.08
C ASN A 48 -2.27 -7.20 2.54
N LYS A 49 -3.31 -7.34 3.37
CA LYS A 49 -3.30 -6.90 4.79
C LYS A 49 -2.19 -7.55 5.60
N ASP A 50 -1.83 -8.78 5.28
CA ASP A 50 -0.75 -9.55 5.90
C ASP A 50 0.64 -8.95 5.62
N LYS A 51 0.78 -8.20 4.52
CA LYS A 51 2.03 -7.54 4.10
C LYS A 51 2.13 -6.08 4.56
N LEU A 52 1.06 -5.52 5.14
CA LEU A 52 0.96 -4.11 5.48
C LEU A 52 0.87 -3.89 6.98
N LYS A 53 1.58 -2.88 7.48
CA LYS A 53 1.40 -2.38 8.83
C LYS A 53 0.37 -1.25 8.84
N ILE A 54 -0.82 -1.57 9.33
CA ILE A 54 -1.91 -0.60 9.48
C ILE A 54 -1.84 0.05 10.86
N THR A 55 -1.74 1.38 10.89
CA THR A 55 -1.72 2.16 12.13
C THR A 55 -2.85 3.17 12.15
N LYS A 56 -3.46 3.39 13.31
CA LYS A 56 -4.42 4.46 13.54
C LYS A 56 -3.71 5.64 14.22
N THR A 57 -3.92 6.85 13.71
CA THR A 57 -3.46 8.08 14.38
C THR A 57 -4.43 8.46 15.50
N SER A 58 -4.00 9.35 16.40
CA SER A 58 -4.86 9.93 17.46
C SER A 58 -6.12 10.62 16.90
N THR A 59 -6.05 11.09 15.66
CA THR A 59 -7.17 11.69 14.91
C THR A 59 -8.09 10.66 14.23
N GLY A 60 -7.85 9.36 14.42
CA GLY A 60 -8.63 8.28 13.81
C GLY A 60 -8.27 7.97 12.35
N ARG A 61 -7.28 8.65 11.76
CA ARG A 61 -6.84 8.37 10.37
C ARG A 61 -6.04 7.08 10.31
N VAL A 62 -6.30 6.28 9.28
CA VAL A 62 -5.56 5.04 9.02
C VAL A 62 -4.36 5.35 8.12
N ARG A 63 -3.17 4.94 8.54
CA ARG A 63 -1.93 4.98 7.76
C ARG A 63 -1.37 3.59 7.54
N LEU A 64 -0.88 3.36 6.34
CA LEU A 64 -0.30 2.13 5.83
C LEU A 64 1.22 2.29 5.71
N TYR A 65 1.95 1.21 5.92
CA TYR A 65 3.40 1.10 5.77
C TYR A 65 3.75 -0.31 5.33
#